data_AF-A0A7R9WAQ6-F1
#
_entry.id   AF-A0A7R9WAQ6-F1
#
_cell.length_a   1.000
_cell.length_b   1.000
_cell.length_c   1.000
_cell.angle_alpha   90.00
_cell.angle_beta   90.00
_cell.angle_gamma   90.00
#
_symmetry.space_group_name_H-M   'P 1'
#
loop_
_entity.id
_entity.type
_entity.pdbx_description
1 polymer ?
#
loop_
_entity_poly.entity_id
_entity_poly.type
_entity_poly.pdbx_seq_one_letter_code
_entity_poly.pdbx_strand_id
1 'polypeptide(L)'
;MTNAMTMPLSTSRGVASASLRPQSRACAMRRATRARFASSRLRAASGESVGESKPFVFYKDPSRLAIAAAWLGLGSFAALGAPSGTAAFDMELVTSLISAPFSGSVNPLFEALFNSLGIVPATYACLLMPGAKDQKPLPAALCIGASFALGFFALGPYLITRAPRPAPVAKSSLGFVTRNVWESKLNAVALTAFAIWLGYYGVSNLSPENIAGFAALFKEQSMLACVSTCDLFVLSLAMSGAIKEDMQRRNVDPTNAVAFASLPVLGPVLWLLTRPALEE
;
A
#
# COMPACT_ATOMS: atom_id res chain seq x y z
N MET A 1 83.69 0.52 -2.66
CA MET A 1 83.72 0.45 -1.18
C MET A 1 82.86 -0.76 -0.78
N THR A 2 83.46 -1.96 -0.79
CA THR A 2 83.90 -2.76 0.41
C THR A 2 82.71 -3.28 1.23
N ASN A 3 82.48 -4.57 1.55
CA ASN A 3 83.13 -5.89 1.43
C ASN A 3 81.99 -6.94 1.62
N ALA A 4 81.86 -8.02 0.83
CA ALA A 4 82.48 -9.35 0.95
C ALA A 4 82.28 -10.10 2.30
N MET A 5 81.53 -11.22 2.29
CA MET A 5 81.73 -12.42 3.14
C MET A 5 80.82 -13.56 2.62
N THR A 6 81.35 -14.46 1.77
CA THR A 6 81.79 -15.86 2.04
C THR A 6 80.69 -16.90 2.30
N MET A 7 80.66 -17.91 1.41
CA MET A 7 79.94 -19.20 1.52
C MET A 7 80.59 -20.15 2.56
N PRO A 8 79.96 -21.31 2.84
CA PRO A 8 80.42 -22.52 2.15
C PRO A 8 79.30 -23.51 1.73
N LEU A 9 79.65 -24.32 0.71
CA LEU A 9 78.95 -25.50 0.22
C LEU A 9 78.94 -26.65 1.23
N SER A 10 77.88 -27.48 1.21
CA SER A 10 77.97 -28.89 1.59
C SER A 10 76.96 -29.76 0.83
N THR A 11 77.39 -31.00 0.62
CA THR A 11 77.06 -32.02 -0.37
C THR A 11 75.94 -33.01 0.02
N SER A 12 75.21 -33.47 -1.01
CA SER A 12 74.88 -34.88 -1.35
C SER A 12 74.08 -35.79 -0.39
N ARG A 13 73.03 -36.40 -0.98
CA ARG A 13 72.40 -37.76 -0.82
C ARG A 13 70.87 -37.59 -0.87
N GLY A 14 70.05 -38.30 -1.64
CA GLY A 14 70.14 -39.59 -2.31
C GLY A 14 68.89 -40.41 -1.96
N VAL A 15 68.07 -40.73 -2.98
CA VAL A 15 67.10 -41.85 -3.08
C VAL A 15 65.74 -41.75 -2.36
N ALA A 16 64.63 -41.71 -3.12
CA ALA A 16 63.67 -42.82 -3.24
C ALA A 16 62.46 -42.45 -4.11
N SER A 17 62.31 -43.16 -5.23
CA SER A 17 61.15 -43.16 -6.12
C SER A 17 60.01 -43.98 -5.51
N ALA A 18 58.80 -43.42 -5.44
CA ALA A 18 57.57 -44.16 -5.17
C ALA A 18 56.58 -43.95 -6.32
N SER A 19 56.39 -44.99 -7.13
CA SER A 19 55.38 -45.02 -8.20
C SER A 19 53.99 -45.18 -7.59
N LEU A 20 53.10 -44.21 -7.83
CA LEU A 20 51.67 -44.34 -7.52
C LEU A 20 50.91 -44.78 -8.76
N ARG A 21 50.35 -45.99 -8.70
CA ARG A 21 49.39 -46.53 -9.69
C ARG A 21 48.07 -45.75 -9.63
N PRO A 22 47.34 -45.60 -10.75
CA PRO A 22 46.04 -44.94 -10.74
C PRO A 22 44.96 -45.90 -10.24
N GLN A 23 44.34 -45.60 -9.09
CA GLN A 23 43.11 -46.26 -8.65
C GLN A 23 41.88 -45.56 -9.24
N SER A 24 40.92 -46.40 -9.63
CA SER A 24 39.78 -46.14 -10.52
C SER A 24 38.70 -45.24 -9.89
N ARG A 25 38.55 -44.03 -10.45
CA ARG A 25 37.49 -43.06 -10.08
C ARG A 25 36.06 -43.47 -10.49
N ALA A 26 35.87 -44.63 -11.14
CA ALA A 26 34.59 -44.99 -11.76
C ALA A 26 33.54 -45.59 -10.79
N CYS A 27 33.94 -46.14 -9.64
CA CYS A 27 33.01 -46.88 -8.77
C CYS A 27 32.22 -45.98 -7.78
N ALA A 28 32.81 -44.84 -7.38
CA ALA A 28 32.17 -43.93 -6.41
C ALA A 28 30.98 -43.14 -6.99
N MET A 29 30.96 -42.91 -8.31
CA MET A 29 29.94 -42.05 -8.94
C MET A 29 28.57 -42.73 -9.08
N ARG A 30 28.51 -44.07 -9.16
CA ARG A 30 27.24 -44.81 -9.33
C ARG A 30 26.40 -44.94 -8.05
N ARG A 31 27.01 -44.85 -6.86
CA ARG A 31 26.27 -44.90 -5.57
C ARG A 31 25.60 -43.56 -5.22
N ALA A 32 26.19 -42.43 -5.59
CA ALA A 32 25.63 -41.11 -5.32
C ALA A 32 24.35 -40.81 -6.10
N THR A 33 24.22 -41.32 -7.33
CA THR A 33 23.05 -41.08 -8.20
C THR A 33 21.82 -41.85 -7.74
N ARG A 34 22.00 -43.06 -7.17
CA ARG A 34 20.88 -43.90 -6.69
C ARG A 34 20.25 -43.37 -5.40
N ALA A 35 21.05 -42.74 -4.53
CA ALA A 35 20.56 -42.11 -3.30
C ALA A 35 19.69 -40.87 -3.58
N ARG A 36 20.06 -40.05 -4.59
CA ARG A 36 19.27 -38.86 -4.99
C ARG A 36 17.89 -39.20 -5.56
N PHE A 37 17.76 -40.32 -6.27
CA PHE A 37 16.48 -40.76 -6.83
C PHE A 37 15.55 -41.43 -5.80
N ALA A 38 16.09 -41.97 -4.71
CA ALA A 38 15.28 -42.51 -3.62
C ALA A 38 14.69 -41.39 -2.74
N SER A 39 15.46 -40.32 -2.49
CA SER A 39 14.98 -39.14 -1.75
C SER A 39 13.91 -38.35 -2.50
N SER A 40 13.95 -38.32 -3.84
CA SER A 40 12.93 -37.63 -4.64
C SER A 40 11.58 -38.36 -4.68
N ARG A 41 11.56 -39.69 -4.53
CA ARG A 41 10.32 -40.48 -4.48
C ARG A 41 9.65 -40.46 -3.11
N LEU A 42 10.41 -40.40 -2.02
CA LEU A 42 9.84 -40.28 -0.67
C LEU A 42 9.19 -38.92 -0.42
N ARG A 43 9.74 -37.84 -1.00
CA ARG A 43 9.13 -36.49 -0.91
C ARG A 43 7.87 -36.31 -1.79
N ALA A 44 7.69 -37.19 -2.78
CA ALA A 44 6.48 -37.21 -3.62
C ALA A 44 5.32 -38.03 -2.98
N ALA A 45 5.59 -38.79 -1.92
CA ALA A 45 4.60 -39.60 -1.21
C ALA A 45 4.05 -38.95 0.07
N SER A 46 4.68 -37.88 0.56
CA SER A 46 4.09 -37.00 1.56
C SER A 46 3.27 -35.93 0.84
N GLY A 47 2.11 -36.33 0.33
CA GLY A 47 1.06 -35.40 -0.02
C GLY A 47 0.59 -34.71 1.26
N GLU A 48 1.27 -33.64 1.65
CA GLU A 48 0.67 -32.62 2.51
C GLU A 48 -0.58 -32.15 1.77
N SER A 49 -1.74 -32.54 2.28
CA SER A 49 -2.99 -31.94 1.87
C SER A 49 -2.82 -30.43 2.06
N VAL A 50 -2.76 -29.69 0.96
CA VAL A 50 -2.87 -28.24 0.98
C VAL A 50 -4.21 -27.96 1.63
N GLY A 51 -4.19 -27.66 2.93
CA GLY A 51 -5.38 -27.43 3.72
C GLY A 51 -6.19 -26.36 3.02
N GLU A 52 -7.40 -26.71 2.62
CA GLU A 52 -8.33 -25.80 1.96
C GLU A 52 -8.55 -24.60 2.89
N SER A 53 -7.92 -23.47 2.56
CA SER A 53 -8.04 -22.26 3.34
C SER A 53 -9.49 -21.80 3.28
N LYS A 54 -10.20 -21.86 4.40
CA LYS A 54 -11.60 -21.44 4.49
C LYS A 54 -11.77 -20.04 3.88
N PRO A 55 -12.81 -19.80 3.06
CA PRO A 55 -13.02 -18.49 2.45
C PRO A 55 -13.19 -17.43 3.55
N PHE A 56 -12.60 -16.25 3.34
CA PHE A 56 -12.78 -15.13 4.25
C PHE A 56 -14.26 -14.73 4.32
N VAL A 57 -14.76 -14.56 5.55
CA VAL A 57 -16.17 -14.25 5.82
C VAL A 57 -16.26 -12.90 6.52
N PHE A 58 -16.53 -11.84 5.75
CA PHE A 58 -16.43 -10.46 6.24
C PHE A 58 -17.34 -10.15 7.45
N TYR A 59 -18.56 -10.70 7.48
CA TYR A 59 -19.53 -10.40 8.54
C TYR A 59 -19.17 -11.00 9.91
N LYS A 60 -18.10 -11.80 9.99
CA LYS A 60 -17.54 -12.28 11.27
C LYS A 60 -16.46 -11.35 11.84
N ASP A 61 -16.00 -10.37 11.06
CA ASP A 61 -14.96 -9.43 11.46
C ASP A 61 -15.61 -8.09 11.89
N PRO A 62 -15.51 -7.69 13.16
CA PRO A 62 -16.09 -6.45 13.66
C PRO A 62 -15.63 -5.20 12.89
N SER A 63 -14.38 -5.19 12.40
CA SER A 63 -13.86 -4.05 11.63
C SER A 63 -14.58 -3.93 10.28
N ARG A 64 -14.92 -5.05 9.64
CA ARG A 64 -15.67 -5.05 8.37
C ARG A 64 -17.13 -4.68 8.59
N LEU A 65 -17.73 -5.10 9.70
CA LEU A 65 -19.06 -4.66 10.09
C LEU A 65 -19.11 -3.15 10.33
N ALA A 66 -18.09 -2.57 10.97
CA ALA A 66 -17.99 -1.12 11.15
C ALA A 66 -17.87 -0.38 9.80
N ILE A 67 -17.04 -0.87 8.88
CA ILE A 67 -16.92 -0.31 7.52
C ILE A 67 -18.25 -0.44 6.75
N ALA A 68 -18.95 -1.57 6.88
CA ALA A 68 -20.25 -1.79 6.26
C ALA A 68 -21.33 -0.86 6.83
N ALA A 69 -21.36 -0.67 8.14
CA ALA A 69 -22.25 0.29 8.79
C ALA A 69 -21.94 1.72 8.36
N ALA A 70 -20.66 2.09 8.23
CA ALA A 70 -20.26 3.39 7.72
C ALA A 70 -20.71 3.59 6.26
N TRP A 71 -20.63 2.55 5.42
CA TRP A 71 -21.03 2.61 4.01
C TRP A 71 -22.54 2.79 3.86
N LEU A 72 -23.31 1.98 4.59
CA LEU A 72 -24.77 2.10 4.64
C LEU A 72 -25.21 3.44 5.25
N GLY A 73 -24.53 3.87 6.31
CA GLY A 73 -24.81 5.14 7.00
C GLY A 73 -24.55 6.33 6.10
N LEU A 74 -23.40 6.38 5.41
CA LEU A 74 -23.09 7.45 4.47
C LEU A 74 -24.06 7.46 3.28
N GLY A 75 -24.43 6.29 2.74
CA GLY A 75 -25.40 6.20 1.66
C GLY A 75 -26.80 6.65 2.06
N SER A 76 -27.24 6.25 3.25
CA SER A 76 -28.53 6.68 3.81
C SER A 76 -28.53 8.17 4.10
N PHE A 77 -27.43 8.71 4.62
CA PHE A 77 -27.26 10.15 4.84
C PHE A 77 -27.28 10.93 3.51
N ALA A 78 -26.55 10.47 2.50
CA ALA A 78 -26.57 11.11 1.18
C ALA A 78 -27.98 11.11 0.56
N ALA A 79 -28.75 10.04 0.74
CA ALA A 79 -30.10 9.91 0.19
C ALA A 79 -31.17 10.70 0.95
N LEU A 80 -31.04 10.85 2.27
CA LEU A 80 -32.12 11.33 3.14
C LEU A 80 -31.79 12.60 3.94
N GLY A 81 -30.50 12.87 4.17
CA GLY A 81 -30.04 13.94 5.07
C GLY A 81 -29.19 15.02 4.41
N ALA A 82 -28.55 14.73 3.28
CA ALA A 82 -27.79 15.73 2.53
C ALA A 82 -28.73 16.72 1.79
N PRO A 83 -28.28 17.95 1.48
CA PRO A 83 -29.05 18.90 0.69
C PRO A 83 -29.57 18.29 -0.62
N SER A 84 -30.87 18.41 -0.88
CA SER A 84 -31.51 17.85 -2.08
C SER A 84 -31.83 18.93 -3.11
N GLY A 85 -32.02 18.56 -4.38
CA GLY A 85 -32.31 19.51 -5.46
C GLY A 85 -31.12 20.36 -5.92
N THR A 86 -29.90 19.99 -5.51
CA THR A 86 -28.66 20.75 -5.71
C THR A 86 -27.89 20.38 -6.98
N ALA A 87 -28.40 19.45 -7.80
CA ALA A 87 -27.65 18.87 -8.92
C ALA A 87 -27.07 19.88 -9.91
N ALA A 88 -27.82 20.93 -10.27
CA ALA A 88 -27.32 21.97 -11.17
C ALA A 88 -26.16 22.77 -10.53
N PHE A 89 -26.32 23.16 -9.27
CA PHE A 89 -25.28 23.84 -8.50
C PHE A 89 -24.03 22.96 -8.35
N ASP A 90 -24.20 21.68 -8.02
CA ASP A 90 -23.09 20.74 -7.86
C ASP A 90 -22.31 20.53 -9.17
N MET A 91 -22.98 20.57 -10.33
CA MET A 91 -22.29 20.49 -11.63
C MET A 91 -21.44 21.74 -11.92
N GLU A 92 -21.95 22.93 -11.59
CA GLU A 92 -21.19 24.19 -11.70
C GLU A 92 -20.01 24.21 -10.73
N LEU A 93 -20.24 23.70 -9.51
CA LEU A 93 -19.24 23.55 -8.47
C LEU A 93 -18.08 22.66 -8.93
N VAL A 94 -18.37 21.45 -9.45
CA VAL A 94 -17.36 20.54 -10.03
C VAL A 94 -16.61 21.20 -11.18
N THR A 95 -17.34 21.85 -12.09
CA THR A 95 -16.73 22.53 -13.24
C THR A 95 -15.72 23.59 -12.79
N SER A 96 -16.08 24.38 -11.78
CA SER A 96 -15.21 25.41 -11.20
C SER A 96 -13.98 24.79 -10.53
N LEU A 97 -14.16 23.73 -9.74
CA LEU A 97 -13.09 23.03 -9.04
C LEU A 97 -12.07 22.40 -10.00
N ILE A 98 -12.52 21.89 -11.15
CA ILE A 98 -11.62 21.28 -12.15
C ILE A 98 -10.95 22.35 -13.02
N SER A 99 -11.67 23.43 -13.37
CA SER A 99 -11.16 24.44 -14.30
C SER A 99 -10.18 25.41 -13.65
N ALA A 100 -10.39 25.72 -12.37
CA ALA A 100 -9.55 26.63 -11.60
C ALA A 100 -9.40 26.12 -10.16
N PRO A 101 -8.74 24.96 -9.95
CA PRO A 101 -8.50 24.48 -8.60
C PRO A 101 -7.65 25.55 -7.89
N PHE A 102 -8.09 26.01 -6.73
CA PHE A 102 -7.38 26.97 -5.88
C PHE A 102 -7.46 28.44 -6.31
N SER A 103 -8.51 28.82 -7.04
CA SER A 103 -8.82 30.22 -7.35
C SER A 103 -9.45 30.98 -6.17
N GLY A 104 -10.00 30.26 -5.18
CA GLY A 104 -10.86 30.83 -4.15
C GLY A 104 -12.26 31.20 -4.65
N SER A 105 -12.60 30.92 -5.91
CA SER A 105 -13.88 31.32 -6.51
C SER A 105 -15.08 30.53 -5.99
N VAL A 106 -14.84 29.35 -5.40
CA VAL A 106 -15.89 28.55 -4.76
C VAL A 106 -15.89 28.86 -3.27
N ASN A 107 -14.91 28.30 -2.58
CA ASN A 107 -14.61 28.49 -1.18
C ASN A 107 -13.29 27.76 -0.95
N PRO A 108 -12.22 28.45 -0.52
CA PRO A 108 -10.89 27.85 -0.45
C PRO A 108 -10.79 26.67 0.53
N LEU A 109 -11.64 26.61 1.56
CA LEU A 109 -11.68 25.47 2.48
C LEU A 109 -12.26 24.23 1.78
N PHE A 110 -13.32 24.41 0.99
CA PHE A 110 -13.88 23.32 0.21
C PHE A 110 -12.97 22.90 -0.94
N GLU A 111 -12.28 23.84 -1.60
CA GLU A 111 -11.27 23.52 -2.62
C GLU A 111 -10.15 22.64 -2.05
N ALA A 112 -9.65 22.95 -0.85
CA ALA A 112 -8.65 22.13 -0.15
C ALA A 112 -9.18 20.72 0.16
N LEU A 113 -10.42 20.63 0.65
CA LEU A 113 -11.09 19.37 0.98
C LEU A 113 -11.33 18.51 -0.26
N PHE A 114 -11.88 19.09 -1.31
CA PHE A 114 -12.18 18.39 -2.56
C PHE A 114 -10.91 17.84 -3.20
N ASN A 115 -9.85 18.63 -3.28
CA ASN A 115 -8.58 18.16 -3.84
C ASN A 115 -7.88 17.11 -2.95
N SER A 116 -8.16 17.08 -1.65
CA SER A 116 -7.70 16.01 -0.77
C SER A 116 -8.27 14.64 -1.16
N LEU A 117 -9.45 14.59 -1.78
CA LEU A 117 -10.06 13.35 -2.31
C LEU A 117 -9.31 12.78 -3.52
N GLY A 118 -8.34 13.51 -4.10
CA GLY A 118 -7.38 12.92 -5.04
C GLY A 118 -6.22 12.17 -4.35
N ILE A 119 -5.79 12.66 -3.17
CA ILE A 119 -4.67 12.07 -2.41
C ILE A 119 -5.09 10.79 -1.71
N VAL A 120 -6.29 10.76 -1.15
CA VAL A 120 -6.81 9.63 -0.38
C VAL A 120 -6.87 8.31 -1.18
N PRO A 121 -7.49 8.23 -2.36
CA PRO A 121 -7.50 7.01 -3.16
C PRO A 121 -6.12 6.64 -3.72
N ALA A 122 -5.26 7.62 -4.04
CA ALA A 122 -3.85 7.36 -4.38
C ALA A 122 -3.10 6.73 -3.21
N THR A 123 -3.39 7.15 -1.98
CA THR A 123 -2.84 6.55 -0.76
C THR A 123 -3.34 5.13 -0.57
N TYR A 124 -4.64 4.87 -0.75
CA TYR A 124 -5.18 3.51 -0.75
C TYR A 124 -4.53 2.62 -1.83
N ALA A 125 -4.23 3.16 -3.01
CA ALA A 125 -3.48 2.44 -4.03
C ALA A 125 -2.10 2.00 -3.50
N CYS A 126 -1.35 2.91 -2.88
CA CYS A 126 -0.05 2.62 -2.27
C CYS A 126 -0.10 1.57 -1.16
N LEU A 127 -1.19 1.50 -0.40
CA LEU A 127 -1.35 0.56 0.72
C LEU A 127 -1.86 -0.82 0.28
N LEU A 128 -2.76 -0.87 -0.70
CA LEU A 128 -3.53 -2.07 -1.03
C LEU A 128 -3.05 -2.79 -2.28
N MET A 129 -2.50 -2.07 -3.26
CA MET A 129 -2.07 -2.68 -4.53
C MET A 129 -0.94 -3.71 -4.39
N PRO A 130 0.02 -3.61 -3.44
CA PRO A 130 1.02 -4.66 -3.23
C PRO A 130 0.40 -6.04 -2.92
N GLY A 131 -0.77 -6.06 -2.29
CA GLY A 131 -1.51 -7.29 -1.95
C GLY A 131 -2.62 -7.67 -2.92
N ALA A 132 -2.89 -6.85 -3.93
CA ALA A 132 -4.12 -6.92 -4.70
C ALA A 132 -4.17 -8.05 -5.74
N LYS A 133 -3.03 -8.68 -6.05
CA LYS A 133 -2.95 -9.73 -7.08
C LYS A 133 -3.92 -10.86 -6.74
N ASP A 134 -4.78 -11.24 -7.68
CA ASP A 134 -5.78 -12.30 -7.51
C ASP A 134 -6.74 -12.09 -6.33
N GLN A 135 -6.94 -10.85 -5.90
CA GLN A 135 -7.88 -10.51 -4.83
C GLN A 135 -9.33 -10.66 -5.31
N LYS A 136 -10.16 -11.28 -4.47
CA LYS A 136 -11.59 -11.52 -4.68
C LYS A 136 -12.39 -10.87 -3.53
N PRO A 137 -13.69 -10.59 -3.71
CA PRO A 137 -14.49 -10.78 -4.93
C PRO A 137 -14.38 -9.65 -5.95
N LEU A 138 -13.98 -8.44 -5.51
CA LEU A 138 -13.94 -7.25 -6.36
C LEU A 138 -12.51 -6.91 -6.80
N PRO A 139 -12.30 -6.46 -8.05
CA PRO A 139 -10.97 -6.04 -8.52
C PRO A 139 -10.52 -4.76 -7.81
N ALA A 140 -9.41 -4.84 -7.06
CA ALA A 140 -8.89 -3.72 -6.27
C ALA A 140 -8.66 -2.45 -7.09
N ALA A 141 -8.01 -2.58 -8.26
CA ALA A 141 -7.69 -1.46 -9.13
C ALA A 141 -8.95 -0.73 -9.63
N LEU A 142 -10.03 -1.48 -9.92
CA LEU A 142 -11.30 -0.90 -10.34
C LEU A 142 -11.94 -0.10 -9.20
N CYS A 143 -12.05 -0.69 -8.01
CA CYS A 143 -12.66 -0.03 -6.85
C CYS A 143 -11.86 1.20 -6.39
N ILE A 144 -10.52 1.10 -6.37
CA ILE A 144 -9.64 2.23 -6.03
C ILE A 144 -9.70 3.31 -7.13
N GLY A 145 -9.66 2.93 -8.41
CA GLY A 145 -9.78 3.87 -9.52
C GLY A 145 -11.12 4.62 -9.51
N ALA A 146 -12.23 3.90 -9.34
CA ALA A 146 -13.56 4.50 -9.25
C ALA A 146 -13.72 5.41 -8.02
N SER A 147 -12.96 5.17 -6.95
CA SER A 147 -13.02 6.00 -5.74
C SER A 147 -12.45 7.42 -5.90
N PHE A 148 -11.71 7.70 -6.98
CA PHE A 148 -11.36 9.09 -7.32
C PHE A 148 -12.59 9.95 -7.66
N ALA A 149 -13.68 9.33 -8.15
CA ALA A 149 -14.91 10.04 -8.49
C ALA A 149 -16.03 9.79 -7.46
N LEU A 150 -16.13 8.56 -6.96
CA LEU A 150 -17.24 8.13 -6.10
C LEU A 150 -16.86 7.99 -4.62
N GLY A 151 -15.60 8.26 -4.26
CA GLY A 151 -15.13 8.18 -2.88
C GLY A 151 -15.34 6.80 -2.26
N PHE A 152 -15.78 6.79 -1.01
CA PHE A 152 -16.08 5.58 -0.24
C PHE A 152 -17.22 4.76 -0.83
N PHE A 153 -18.11 5.32 -1.66
CA PHE A 153 -19.15 4.53 -2.29
C PHE A 153 -18.57 3.45 -3.21
N ALA A 154 -17.49 3.76 -3.93
CA ALA A 154 -16.78 2.78 -4.76
C ALA A 154 -15.79 1.92 -3.97
N LEU A 155 -15.07 2.50 -3.00
CA LEU A 155 -14.02 1.78 -2.27
C LEU A 155 -14.56 0.90 -1.14
N GLY A 156 -15.63 1.33 -0.47
CA GLY A 156 -16.23 0.67 0.69
C GLY A 156 -16.57 -0.80 0.46
N PRO A 157 -17.30 -1.18 -0.61
CA PRO A 157 -17.64 -2.59 -0.87
C PRO A 157 -16.40 -3.47 -1.00
N TYR A 158 -15.33 -2.95 -1.60
CA TYR A 158 -14.04 -3.64 -1.66
C TYR A 158 -13.41 -3.78 -0.28
N LEU A 159 -13.35 -2.71 0.52
CA LEU A 159 -12.81 -2.76 1.88
C LEU A 159 -13.62 -3.69 2.79
N ILE A 160 -14.93 -3.80 2.61
CA ILE A 160 -15.78 -4.70 3.39
C ILE A 160 -15.48 -6.16 3.04
N THR A 161 -15.46 -6.49 1.75
CA THR A 161 -15.51 -7.88 1.29
C THR A 161 -14.14 -8.53 1.08
N ARG A 162 -13.08 -7.74 0.91
CA ARG A 162 -11.74 -8.27 0.63
C ARG A 162 -11.15 -8.99 1.85
N ALA A 163 -10.43 -10.08 1.60
CA ALA A 163 -9.62 -10.73 2.63
C ALA A 163 -8.38 -9.86 2.98
N PRO A 164 -8.02 -9.66 4.25
CA PRO A 164 -6.72 -9.09 4.61
C PRO A 164 -5.58 -9.99 4.11
N ARG A 165 -4.53 -9.40 3.56
CA ARG A 165 -3.31 -10.12 3.11
C ARG A 165 -2.07 -9.48 3.74
N PRO A 166 -1.80 -9.69 5.04
CA PRO A 166 -0.67 -9.05 5.72
C PRO A 166 0.68 -9.73 5.43
N ALA A 167 0.68 -10.88 4.74
CA ALA A 167 1.91 -11.61 4.43
C ALA A 167 2.88 -10.75 3.59
N PRO A 168 4.19 -10.85 3.82
CA PRO A 168 5.19 -10.17 3.01
C PRO A 168 5.05 -10.50 1.52
N VAL A 169 5.34 -9.52 0.67
CA VAL A 169 5.32 -9.64 -0.79
C VAL A 169 6.61 -9.07 -1.34
N ALA A 170 7.28 -9.86 -2.18
CA ALA A 170 8.47 -9.45 -2.89
C ALA A 170 8.16 -8.34 -3.89
N LYS A 171 8.93 -7.24 -3.87
CA LYS A 171 8.78 -6.10 -4.77
C LYS A 171 8.92 -6.51 -6.23
N SER A 172 9.79 -7.50 -6.51
CA SER A 172 10.01 -8.07 -7.83
C SER A 172 8.78 -8.80 -8.40
N SER A 173 7.86 -9.27 -7.53
CA SER A 173 6.64 -9.99 -7.93
C SER A 173 5.46 -9.08 -8.30
N LEU A 174 5.58 -7.77 -8.04
CA LEU A 174 4.53 -6.78 -8.29
C LEU A 174 4.42 -6.44 -9.78
N GLY A 175 3.21 -6.14 -10.24
CA GLY A 175 2.99 -5.58 -11.57
C GLY A 175 3.68 -4.23 -11.76
N PHE A 176 3.93 -3.85 -13.02
CA PHE A 176 4.73 -2.67 -13.38
C PHE A 176 4.26 -1.38 -12.68
N VAL A 177 2.96 -1.09 -12.70
CA VAL A 177 2.41 0.14 -12.09
C VAL A 177 2.60 0.12 -10.57
N THR A 178 2.26 -0.99 -9.91
CA THR A 178 2.44 -1.12 -8.45
C THR A 178 3.88 -0.97 -8.03
N ARG A 179 4.81 -1.63 -8.75
CA ARG A 179 6.23 -1.59 -8.45
C ARG A 179 6.86 -0.20 -8.63
N ASN A 180 6.48 0.50 -9.70
CA ASN A 180 7.19 1.72 -10.14
C ASN A 180 6.46 3.02 -9.79
N VAL A 181 5.15 2.98 -9.53
CA VAL A 181 4.35 4.15 -9.15
C VAL A 181 3.97 4.08 -7.68
N TRP A 182 3.19 3.06 -7.30
CA TRP A 182 2.61 2.97 -5.95
C TRP A 182 3.66 2.67 -4.84
N GLU A 183 4.72 1.93 -5.17
CA GLU A 183 5.86 1.70 -4.26
C GLU A 183 6.99 2.73 -4.40
N SER A 184 6.84 3.76 -5.25
CA SER A 184 7.88 4.76 -5.46
C SER A 184 7.98 5.75 -4.29
N LYS A 185 9.21 6.00 -3.81
CA LYS A 185 9.48 7.06 -2.84
C LYS A 185 9.23 8.46 -3.41
N LEU A 186 9.42 8.66 -4.71
CA LEU A 186 9.08 9.93 -5.36
C LEU A 186 7.58 10.18 -5.31
N ASN A 187 6.76 9.14 -5.55
CA ASN A 187 5.30 9.25 -5.42
C ASN A 187 4.90 9.58 -3.98
N ALA A 188 5.51 8.92 -2.98
CA ALA A 188 5.26 9.26 -1.58
C ALA A 188 5.61 10.72 -1.25
N VAL A 189 6.78 11.20 -1.70
CA VAL A 189 7.19 12.61 -1.54
C VAL A 189 6.20 13.56 -2.21
N ALA A 190 5.77 13.28 -3.45
CA ALA A 190 4.81 14.11 -4.16
C ALA A 190 3.46 14.18 -3.44
N LEU A 191 2.93 13.03 -2.99
CA LEU A 191 1.68 12.97 -2.20
C LEU A 191 1.81 13.72 -0.88
N THR A 192 2.94 13.58 -0.16
CA THR A 192 3.19 14.32 1.08
C THR A 192 3.30 15.82 0.84
N ALA A 193 4.07 16.24 -0.16
CA ALA A 193 4.22 17.66 -0.50
C ALA A 193 2.88 18.29 -0.87
N PHE A 194 2.06 17.60 -1.67
CA PHE A 194 0.74 18.10 -2.04
C PHE A 194 -0.23 18.12 -0.84
N ALA A 195 -0.19 17.12 0.04
CA ALA A 195 -0.98 17.13 1.28
C ALA A 195 -0.60 18.29 2.22
N ILE A 196 0.71 18.55 2.39
CA ILE A 196 1.21 19.69 3.17
C ILE A 196 0.74 21.01 2.55
N TRP A 197 0.84 21.12 1.22
CA TRP A 197 0.42 22.32 0.51
C TRP A 197 -1.09 22.56 0.62
N LEU A 198 -1.94 21.53 0.52
CA LEU A 198 -3.38 21.65 0.76
C LEU A 198 -3.69 22.08 2.20
N GLY A 199 -2.97 21.53 3.18
CA GLY A 199 -3.08 21.95 4.57
C GLY A 199 -2.72 23.42 4.75
N TYR A 200 -1.61 23.86 4.15
CA TYR A 200 -1.20 25.26 4.14
C TYR A 200 -2.24 26.16 3.45
N TYR A 201 -2.76 25.76 2.29
CA TYR A 201 -3.77 26.51 1.55
C TYR A 201 -5.06 26.68 2.37
N GLY A 202 -5.55 25.60 2.98
CA GLY A 202 -6.72 25.65 3.86
C GLY A 202 -6.51 26.56 5.07
N VAL A 203 -5.39 26.38 5.79
CA VAL A 203 -5.07 27.19 6.98
C VAL A 203 -4.89 28.67 6.64
N SER A 204 -4.22 28.98 5.53
CA SER A 204 -3.97 30.36 5.10
C SER A 204 -5.25 31.09 4.68
N ASN A 205 -6.31 30.34 4.37
CA ASN A 205 -7.61 30.87 4.00
C ASN A 205 -8.65 30.78 5.14
N LEU A 206 -8.23 30.51 6.38
CA LEU A 206 -9.14 30.57 7.53
C LEU A 206 -9.51 32.02 7.84
N SER A 207 -10.71 32.39 7.42
CA SER A 207 -11.37 33.66 7.76
C SER A 207 -12.81 33.38 8.22
N PRO A 208 -13.43 34.27 9.03
CA PRO A 208 -14.83 34.11 9.43
C PRO A 208 -15.78 33.95 8.23
N GLU A 209 -15.52 34.68 7.14
CA GLU A 209 -16.27 34.60 5.88
C GLU A 209 -16.13 33.23 5.21
N ASN A 210 -14.89 32.74 5.04
CA ASN A 210 -14.65 31.44 4.41
C ASN A 210 -15.22 30.29 5.24
N ILE A 211 -15.17 30.37 6.57
CA ILE A 211 -15.78 29.38 7.47
C ILE A 211 -17.29 29.39 7.33
N ALA A 212 -17.92 30.57 7.32
CA ALA A 212 -19.37 30.70 7.15
C ALA A 212 -19.82 30.18 5.76
N GLY A 213 -19.09 30.54 4.70
CA GLY A 213 -19.35 30.07 3.34
C GLY A 213 -19.19 28.55 3.21
N PHE A 214 -18.16 27.97 3.83
CA PHE A 214 -18.00 26.51 3.87
C PHE A 214 -19.15 25.84 4.62
N ALA A 215 -19.60 26.41 5.74
CA ALA A 215 -20.74 25.90 6.48
C ALA A 215 -22.04 25.96 5.67
N ALA A 216 -22.26 27.02 4.88
CA ALA A 216 -23.41 27.13 3.98
C ALA A 216 -23.34 26.07 2.85
N LEU A 217 -22.17 25.89 2.23
CA LEU A 217 -21.94 24.83 1.24
C LEU A 217 -22.26 23.44 1.81
N PHE A 218 -21.76 23.16 3.01
CA PHE A 218 -21.92 21.87 3.67
C PHE A 218 -23.36 21.58 4.12
N LYS A 219 -24.07 22.58 4.64
CA LYS A 219 -25.39 22.37 5.28
C LYS A 219 -26.57 22.56 4.34
N GLU A 220 -26.46 23.45 3.36
CA GLU A 220 -27.64 23.99 2.66
C GLU A 220 -27.51 23.95 1.14
N GLN A 221 -26.34 24.27 0.59
CA GLN A 221 -26.24 24.60 -0.83
C GLN A 221 -25.84 23.42 -1.73
N SER A 222 -25.09 22.45 -1.21
CA SER A 222 -24.45 21.43 -2.05
C SER A 222 -24.51 20.04 -1.43
N MET A 223 -25.08 19.08 -2.17
CA MET A 223 -25.01 17.68 -1.79
C MET A 223 -23.57 17.19 -1.91
N LEU A 224 -22.89 17.57 -3.01
CA LEU A 224 -21.50 17.22 -3.25
C LEU A 224 -20.61 17.67 -2.09
N ALA A 225 -20.69 18.92 -1.64
CA ALA A 225 -19.83 19.43 -0.58
C ALA A 225 -20.12 18.75 0.77
N CYS A 226 -21.40 18.55 1.08
CA CYS A 226 -21.84 17.82 2.26
C CYS A 226 -21.29 16.39 2.29
N VAL A 227 -21.58 15.61 1.25
CA VAL A 227 -21.25 14.19 1.16
C VAL A 227 -19.75 13.99 1.02
N SER A 228 -19.04 14.80 0.23
CA SER A 228 -17.57 14.75 0.09
C SER A 228 -16.85 15.01 1.41
N THR A 229 -17.38 15.92 2.23
CA THR A 229 -16.83 16.18 3.56
C THR A 229 -16.97 14.96 4.47
N CYS A 230 -18.17 14.38 4.53
CA CYS A 230 -18.42 13.15 5.28
C CYS A 230 -17.58 11.98 4.75
N ASP A 231 -17.47 11.85 3.44
CA ASP A 231 -16.69 10.81 2.75
C ASP A 231 -15.22 10.86 3.14
N LEU A 232 -14.61 12.05 3.17
CA LEU A 232 -13.22 12.24 3.58
C LEU A 232 -12.97 11.72 5.01
N PHE A 233 -13.88 12.01 5.95
CA PHE A 233 -13.77 11.49 7.31
C PHE A 233 -13.90 9.97 7.36
N VAL A 234 -14.89 9.40 6.66
CA VAL A 234 -15.11 7.95 6.63
C VAL A 234 -13.92 7.23 6.00
N LEU A 235 -13.41 7.72 4.86
CA LEU A 235 -12.22 7.18 4.21
C LEU A 235 -10.99 7.27 5.11
N SER A 236 -10.82 8.35 5.88
CA SER A 236 -9.70 8.52 6.79
C SER A 236 -9.74 7.49 7.92
N LEU A 237 -10.90 7.30 8.56
CA LEU A 237 -11.08 6.32 9.63
C LEU A 237 -10.88 4.88 9.12
N ALA A 238 -11.44 4.55 7.95
CA ALA A 238 -11.32 3.23 7.34
C ALA A 238 -9.87 2.87 6.94
N MET A 239 -8.99 3.86 6.82
CA MET A 239 -7.63 3.67 6.31
C MET A 239 -6.70 2.98 7.31
N SER A 240 -7.00 3.07 8.61
CA SER A 240 -6.21 2.44 9.68
C SER A 240 -5.95 0.94 9.43
N GLY A 241 -6.95 0.21 8.94
CA GLY A 241 -6.82 -1.20 8.59
C GLY A 241 -5.90 -1.44 7.39
N ALA A 242 -5.90 -0.55 6.39
CA ALA A 242 -5.00 -0.63 5.24
C ALA A 242 -3.54 -0.30 5.63
N ILE A 243 -3.34 0.69 6.50
CA ILE A 243 -2.02 1.05 7.05
C ILE A 243 -1.47 -0.11 7.90
N LYS A 244 -2.28 -0.66 8.80
CA LYS A 244 -1.91 -1.83 9.61
C LYS A 244 -1.47 -3.00 8.74
N GLU A 245 -2.22 -3.30 7.69
CA GLU A 245 -1.87 -4.38 6.77
C GLU A 245 -0.56 -4.11 6.03
N ASP A 246 -0.33 -2.88 5.56
CA ASP A 246 0.93 -2.50 4.90
C ASP A 246 2.14 -2.50 5.86
N MET A 247 1.96 -2.11 7.12
CA MET A 247 2.98 -2.27 8.17
C MET A 247 3.38 -3.73 8.35
N GLN A 248 2.40 -4.62 8.45
CA GLN A 248 2.63 -6.06 8.60
C GLN A 248 3.35 -6.68 7.40
N ARG A 249 3.00 -6.28 6.16
CA ARG A 249 3.71 -6.73 4.94
C ARG A 249 5.21 -6.39 4.97
N ARG A 250 5.57 -5.31 5.67
CA ARG A 250 6.93 -4.78 5.77
C ARG A 250 7.63 -5.17 7.07
N ASN A 251 7.06 -6.11 7.82
CA ASN A 251 7.58 -6.54 9.12
C ASN A 251 7.72 -5.37 10.14
N VAL A 252 6.85 -4.36 10.05
CA VAL A 252 6.78 -3.24 11.00
C VAL A 252 5.64 -3.48 11.99
N ASP A 253 5.86 -3.13 13.27
CA ASP A 253 4.84 -3.21 14.32
C ASP A 253 3.61 -2.36 13.96
N PRO A 254 2.40 -2.96 13.87
CA PRO A 254 1.19 -2.24 13.49
C PRO A 254 0.62 -1.32 14.58
N THR A 255 1.21 -1.25 15.78
CA THR A 255 0.69 -0.47 16.91
C THR A 255 0.43 0.99 16.57
N ASN A 256 1.23 1.60 15.69
CA ASN A 256 1.10 3.00 15.29
C ASN A 256 0.12 3.25 14.13
N ALA A 257 -0.53 2.22 13.58
CA ALA A 257 -1.41 2.37 12.41
C ALA A 257 -2.57 3.36 12.65
N VAL A 258 -3.14 3.35 13.86
CA VAL A 258 -4.22 4.28 14.24
C VAL A 258 -3.71 5.71 14.34
N ALA A 259 -2.49 5.93 14.85
CA ALA A 259 -1.89 7.26 14.94
C ALA A 259 -1.63 7.88 13.57
N PHE A 260 -1.20 7.08 12.58
CA PHE A 260 -1.11 7.57 11.20
C PHE A 260 -2.49 7.84 10.59
N ALA A 261 -3.51 7.04 10.92
CA ALA A 261 -4.87 7.27 10.41
C ALA A 261 -5.59 8.46 11.08
N SER A 262 -5.20 8.86 12.29
CA SER A 262 -5.91 9.90 13.07
C SER A 262 -5.71 11.31 12.54
N LEU A 263 -4.75 11.54 11.65
CA LEU A 263 -4.55 12.80 10.96
C LEU A 263 -4.95 12.65 9.49
N PRO A 264 -6.20 12.99 9.10
CA PRO A 264 -6.72 12.81 7.75
C PRO A 264 -5.76 13.32 6.69
N VAL A 265 -5.60 12.55 5.61
CA VAL A 265 -4.71 12.83 4.46
C VAL A 265 -3.21 12.81 4.82
N LEU A 266 -2.77 13.68 5.74
CA LEU A 266 -1.37 13.90 6.07
C LEU A 266 -0.73 12.71 6.79
N GLY A 267 -1.39 12.14 7.79
CA GLY A 267 -0.84 11.01 8.54
C GLY A 267 -0.60 9.78 7.66
N PRO A 268 -1.57 9.35 6.82
CA PRO A 268 -1.34 8.23 5.91
C PRO A 268 -0.22 8.45 4.89
N VAL A 269 -0.07 9.65 4.31
CA VAL A 269 1.04 9.92 3.38
C VAL A 269 2.38 10.02 4.10
N LEU A 270 2.42 10.46 5.37
CA LEU A 270 3.63 10.39 6.20
C LEU A 270 4.06 8.94 6.46
N TRP A 271 3.10 8.03 6.62
CA TRP A 271 3.42 6.60 6.64
C TRP A 271 4.02 6.16 5.30
N LEU A 272 3.46 6.54 4.15
CA LEU A 272 4.05 6.21 2.84
C LEU A 272 5.49 6.75 2.68
N LEU A 273 5.75 7.94 3.19
CA LEU A 273 7.06 8.58 3.16
C LEU A 273 8.08 7.83 4.03
N THR A 274 7.67 7.35 5.21
CA THR A 274 8.56 6.75 6.21
C THR A 274 8.64 5.22 6.15
N ARG A 275 7.67 4.53 5.53
CA ARG A 275 7.63 3.06 5.47
C ARG A 275 8.89 2.47 4.82
N PRO A 276 9.44 1.35 5.31
CA PRO A 276 10.52 0.63 4.64
C PRO A 276 10.13 0.21 3.23
N ALA A 277 11.09 0.03 2.33
CA ALA A 277 10.80 -0.59 1.03
C ALA A 277 10.37 -2.06 1.23
N LEU A 278 9.57 -2.59 0.30
CA LEU A 278 9.35 -4.04 0.24
C LEU A 278 10.66 -4.74 -0.10
N GLU A 279 10.85 -5.92 0.50
CA GLU A 279 11.99 -6.81 0.19
C GLU A 279 11.93 -7.25 -1.28
N GLU A 280 13.08 -7.55 -1.89
CA GLU A 280 13.17 -7.96 -3.30
C GLU A 280 12.74 -9.40 -3.55
#